data_AF-A0A9D6XM81-F1
#
_entry.id   AF-A0A9D6XM81-F1
#
_cell.length_a   1.000
_cell.length_b   1.000
_cell.length_c   1.000
_cell.angle_alpha   90.00
_cell.angle_beta   90.00
_cell.angle_gamma   90.00
#
_symmetry.space_group_name_H-M   'P 1'
#
loop_
_entity.id
_entity.type
_entity.pdbx_description
1 polymer ?
#
loop_
_entity_poly.entity_id
_entity_poly.type
_entity_poly.pdbx_seq_one_letter_code
_entity_poly.pdbx_strand_id
1 'polypeptide(L)'
;DGNFTITTTALEPVPVTPPAPEDVPGVTSGTTYNPDLATSASPTINDDLNIVPAPSGTAVFCTSGSRIKGASFSAVYYCGADGKRYVFPNERIYHSWFTDFSGVVTVSDSTLASILLGGVVLYQPGDRMVKIESDNKVYAVAPGGLLRWVTTEAIAASLYGLNWNTRIDDVPVSFWSRYSFGPDITSP
;
A
#
# COMPACT_ATOMS: atom_id res chain seq x y z
N ASP A 1 -44.29 43.70 -1.49
CA ASP A 1 -42.98 43.28 -0.97
C ASP A 1 -43.16 42.20 0.08
N GLY A 2 -43.20 40.93 -0.37
CA GLY A 2 -43.44 39.77 0.50
C GLY A 2 -42.12 39.14 0.91
N ASN A 3 -41.79 39.21 2.19
CA ASN A 3 -40.59 38.61 2.79
C ASN A 3 -40.85 37.12 3.05
N PHE A 4 -40.04 36.22 2.48
CA PHE A 4 -40.14 34.77 2.69
C PHE A 4 -39.05 34.32 3.66
N THR A 5 -39.43 34.08 4.92
CA THR A 5 -38.55 33.45 5.92
C THR A 5 -38.55 31.93 5.72
N ILE A 6 -37.38 31.38 5.38
CA ILE A 6 -37.15 29.93 5.38
C ILE A 6 -36.73 29.52 6.79
N THR A 7 -37.59 28.79 7.49
CA THR A 7 -37.25 28.13 8.75
C THR A 7 -36.56 26.80 8.42
N THR A 8 -35.25 26.71 8.62
CA THR A 8 -34.51 25.44 8.51
C THR A 8 -34.66 24.66 9.81
N THR A 9 -35.50 23.62 9.79
CA THR A 9 -35.51 22.59 10.84
C THR A 9 -34.38 21.60 10.58
N ALA A 10 -33.41 21.51 11.50
CA ALA A 10 -32.38 20.47 11.45
C ALA A 10 -33.02 19.11 11.76
N LEU A 11 -32.83 18.12 10.88
CA LEU A 11 -33.22 16.74 11.13
C LEU A 11 -32.10 16.06 11.93
N GLU A 12 -32.45 15.47 13.07
CA GLU A 12 -31.53 14.61 13.83
C GLU A 12 -31.19 13.34 13.02
N PRO A 13 -29.95 12.82 13.11
CA PRO A 13 -29.57 11.61 12.40
C PRO A 13 -30.32 10.39 12.95
N VAL A 14 -30.98 9.64 12.05
CA VAL A 14 -31.65 8.38 12.38
C VAL A 14 -30.58 7.30 12.62
N PRO A 15 -30.59 6.58 13.75
CA PRO A 15 -29.71 5.43 13.93
C PRO A 15 -30.14 4.30 12.98
N VAL A 16 -29.29 4.00 11.99
CA VAL A 16 -29.52 2.91 11.04
C VAL A 16 -28.91 1.63 11.61
N THR A 17 -29.73 0.72 12.10
CA THR A 17 -29.32 -0.66 12.41
C THR A 17 -29.03 -1.40 11.08
N PRO A 18 -27.84 -1.99 10.89
CA PRO A 18 -27.54 -2.76 9.68
C PRO A 18 -28.48 -3.98 9.56
N PRO A 19 -29.01 -4.28 8.36
CA PRO A 19 -29.74 -5.51 8.14
C PRO A 19 -28.80 -6.72 8.26
N ALA A 20 -29.32 -7.83 8.80
CA ALA A 20 -28.59 -9.09 8.92
C ALA A 20 -28.23 -9.63 7.51
N PRO A 21 -27.06 -10.26 7.33
CA PRO A 21 -26.65 -10.79 6.03
C PRO A 21 -27.55 -11.96 5.62
N GLU A 22 -28.23 -11.84 4.50
CA GLU A 22 -28.93 -12.95 3.84
C GLU A 22 -27.91 -13.84 3.11
N ASP A 23 -28.05 -15.15 3.30
CA ASP A 23 -27.15 -16.21 2.85
C ASP A 23 -27.28 -16.41 1.33
N VAL A 24 -26.25 -16.04 0.54
CA VAL A 24 -26.24 -16.22 -0.92
C VAL A 24 -25.53 -17.55 -1.28
N PRO A 25 -26.20 -18.54 -1.88
CA PRO A 25 -25.58 -19.80 -2.25
C PRO A 25 -24.72 -19.63 -3.50
N GLY A 26 -23.39 -19.71 -3.35
CA GLY A 26 -22.45 -19.64 -4.47
C GLY A 26 -21.01 -19.23 -4.16
N VAL A 27 -20.57 -19.26 -2.89
CA VAL A 27 -19.17 -18.98 -2.53
C VAL A 27 -18.27 -20.12 -3.02
N THR A 28 -17.66 -19.94 -4.18
CA THR A 28 -16.42 -20.65 -4.53
C THR A 28 -15.34 -20.20 -3.54
N SER A 29 -14.75 -21.13 -2.79
CA SER A 29 -13.71 -20.93 -1.77
C SER A 29 -12.81 -19.71 -1.99
N GLY A 30 -13.24 -18.56 -1.50
CA GLY A 30 -12.46 -17.34 -1.46
C GLY A 30 -11.41 -17.51 -0.39
N THR A 31 -10.14 -17.45 -0.76
CA THR A 31 -9.06 -17.42 0.22
C THR A 31 -9.25 -16.16 1.07
N THR A 32 -9.71 -16.39 2.30
CA THR A 32 -9.70 -15.42 3.39
C THR A 32 -8.38 -14.64 3.36
N TYR A 33 -8.48 -13.32 3.34
CA TYR A 33 -7.29 -12.47 3.42
C TYR A 33 -6.75 -12.50 4.85
N ASN A 34 -5.44 -12.69 5.00
CA ASN A 34 -4.76 -12.61 6.29
C ASN A 34 -3.52 -11.70 6.12
N PRO A 35 -3.41 -10.60 6.91
CA PRO A 35 -2.29 -9.67 6.82
C PRO A 35 -0.93 -10.33 7.05
N ASP A 36 -0.82 -11.22 8.05
CA ASP A 36 0.43 -11.90 8.37
C ASP A 36 0.88 -12.84 7.24
N LEU A 37 -0.07 -13.51 6.59
CA LEU A 37 0.21 -14.32 5.39
C LEU A 37 0.61 -13.45 4.20
N ALA A 38 -0.01 -12.27 4.04
CA ALA A 38 0.37 -11.31 3.00
C ALA A 38 1.81 -10.81 3.21
N THR A 39 2.17 -10.41 4.42
CA THR A 39 3.54 -10.00 4.78
C THR A 39 4.52 -11.14 4.55
N SER A 40 4.18 -12.36 4.98
CA SER A 40 5.06 -13.53 4.87
C SER A 40 5.26 -13.99 3.42
N ALA A 41 4.29 -13.73 2.53
CA ALA A 41 4.39 -14.03 1.10
C ALA A 41 5.31 -13.05 0.36
N SER A 42 5.60 -11.89 0.94
CA SER A 42 6.41 -10.83 0.34
C SER A 42 7.50 -10.34 1.30
N PRO A 43 8.47 -11.19 1.66
CA PRO A 43 9.49 -10.85 2.66
C PRO A 43 10.45 -9.74 2.19
N THR A 44 10.59 -9.52 0.89
CA THR A 44 11.35 -8.41 0.32
C THR A 44 10.59 -7.70 -0.80
N ILE A 45 11.03 -6.48 -1.13
CA ILE A 45 10.52 -5.73 -2.30
C ILE A 45 10.80 -6.49 -3.61
N ASN A 46 11.87 -7.29 -3.69
CA ASN A 46 12.09 -8.14 -4.86
C ASN A 46 10.98 -9.19 -5.02
N ASP A 47 10.56 -9.81 -3.91
CA ASP A 47 9.51 -10.83 -3.94
C ASP A 47 8.14 -10.22 -4.26
N ASP A 48 7.82 -9.07 -3.65
CA ASP A 48 6.55 -8.38 -3.89
C ASP A 48 6.39 -7.92 -5.35
N LEU A 49 7.44 -7.32 -5.91
CA LEU A 49 7.43 -6.78 -7.27
C LEU A 49 7.87 -7.81 -8.32
N ASN A 50 8.11 -9.06 -7.93
CA ASN A 50 8.65 -10.12 -8.78
C ASN A 50 9.90 -9.67 -9.57
N ILE A 51 10.83 -8.99 -8.90
CA ILE A 51 12.07 -8.49 -9.52
C ILE A 51 13.04 -9.66 -9.68
N VAL A 52 13.28 -10.04 -10.93
CA VAL A 52 14.22 -11.11 -11.27
C VAL A 52 15.65 -10.59 -11.33
N PRO A 53 16.66 -11.39 -10.94
CA PRO A 53 18.06 -11.00 -11.04
C PRO A 53 18.49 -10.57 -12.44
N ALA A 54 19.39 -9.59 -12.52
CA ALA A 54 19.96 -9.14 -13.78
C ALA A 54 20.65 -10.33 -14.50
N PRO A 55 20.58 -10.40 -15.84
CA PRO A 55 21.32 -11.42 -16.60
C PRO A 55 22.81 -11.38 -16.28
N SER A 56 23.46 -12.54 -16.24
CA SER A 56 24.90 -12.66 -16.03
C SER A 56 25.69 -11.77 -17.00
N GLY A 57 26.65 -11.01 -16.48
CA GLY A 57 27.44 -10.06 -17.27
C GLY A 57 26.83 -8.66 -17.41
N THR A 58 25.61 -8.43 -16.90
CA THR A 58 25.05 -7.08 -16.77
C THR A 58 25.84 -6.31 -15.71
N ALA A 59 26.24 -5.08 -16.03
CA ALA A 59 26.87 -4.19 -15.06
C ALA A 59 25.85 -3.80 -13.98
N VAL A 60 26.17 -4.10 -12.72
CA VAL A 60 25.34 -3.77 -11.55
C VAL A 60 26.15 -2.85 -10.64
N PHE A 61 25.56 -1.71 -10.27
CA PHE A 61 26.25 -0.65 -9.53
C PHE A 61 25.74 -0.48 -8.09
N CYS A 62 24.83 -1.34 -7.65
CA CYS A 62 24.33 -1.38 -6.27
C CYS A 62 24.06 -2.82 -5.83
N THR A 63 24.11 -3.08 -4.53
CA THR A 63 23.81 -4.41 -3.99
C THR A 63 22.29 -4.63 -3.93
N SER A 64 21.78 -5.72 -4.50
CA SER A 64 20.37 -6.08 -4.40
C SER A 64 19.89 -6.07 -2.95
N GLY A 65 18.70 -5.53 -2.69
CA GLY A 65 18.14 -5.39 -1.34
C GLY A 65 18.60 -4.15 -0.57
N SER A 66 19.63 -3.45 -1.06
CA SER A 66 20.12 -2.24 -0.40
C SER A 66 19.19 -1.04 -0.63
N ARG A 67 19.22 -0.09 0.31
CA ARG A 67 18.61 1.22 0.15
C ARG A 67 19.74 2.20 -0.10
N ILE A 68 19.63 2.97 -1.18
CA ILE A 68 20.70 3.86 -1.62
C ILE A 68 20.20 5.29 -1.76
N LYS A 69 21.09 6.25 -1.56
CA LYS A 69 20.86 7.66 -1.88
C LYS A 69 22.11 8.28 -2.51
N GLY A 70 21.93 9.38 -3.24
CA GLY A 70 23.04 10.19 -3.72
C GLY A 70 23.61 11.05 -2.60
N ALA A 71 24.86 11.47 -2.76
CA ALA A 71 25.53 12.35 -1.81
C ALA A 71 24.84 13.73 -1.71
N SER A 72 24.31 14.23 -2.84
CA SER A 72 23.66 15.55 -2.90
C SER A 72 22.13 15.51 -2.79
N PHE A 73 21.52 14.33 -2.70
CA PHE A 73 20.06 14.15 -2.77
C PHE A 73 19.49 13.50 -1.51
N SER A 74 18.26 13.86 -1.13
CA SER A 74 17.56 13.24 0.00
C SER A 74 16.79 11.98 -0.37
N ALA A 75 16.39 11.84 -1.64
CA ALA A 75 15.61 10.69 -2.12
C ALA A 75 16.34 9.37 -1.89
N VAL A 76 15.64 8.44 -1.26
CA VAL A 76 16.09 7.06 -1.06
C VAL A 76 15.50 6.19 -2.15
N TYR A 77 16.27 5.22 -2.62
CA TYR A 77 15.85 4.24 -3.60
C TYR A 77 16.16 2.83 -3.11
N TYR A 78 15.35 1.86 -3.53
CA TYR A 78 15.63 0.44 -3.34
C TYR A 78 16.42 -0.10 -4.54
N CYS A 79 17.51 -0.83 -4.30
CA CYS A 79 18.24 -1.53 -5.36
C CYS A 79 17.61 -2.91 -5.59
N GLY A 80 16.99 -3.10 -6.75
CA GLY A 80 16.37 -4.36 -7.15
C GLY A 80 17.38 -5.43 -7.55
N ALA A 81 16.95 -6.68 -7.56
CA ALA A 81 17.77 -7.80 -8.04
C ALA A 81 18.19 -7.64 -9.51
N ASP A 82 17.43 -6.90 -10.30
CA ASP A 82 17.72 -6.56 -11.69
C ASP A 82 18.80 -5.46 -11.86
N GLY A 83 19.38 -4.98 -10.76
CA GLY A 83 20.41 -3.94 -10.76
C GLY A 83 19.88 -2.54 -11.01
N LYS A 84 18.55 -2.34 -11.01
CA LYS A 84 17.90 -1.03 -11.14
C LYS A 84 17.52 -0.46 -9.79
N ARG A 85 17.24 0.85 -9.75
CA ARG A 85 16.74 1.55 -8.58
C ARG A 85 15.24 1.78 -8.67
N TYR A 86 14.53 1.51 -7.58
CA TYR A 86 13.09 1.67 -7.43
C TYR A 86 12.80 2.83 -6.49
N VAL A 87 11.88 3.69 -6.88
CA VAL A 87 11.57 4.93 -6.15
C VAL A 87 10.57 4.65 -5.04
N PHE A 88 10.82 5.15 -3.83
CA PHE A 88 9.78 5.25 -2.81
C PHE A 88 8.92 6.50 -3.08
N PRO A 89 7.63 6.39 -3.40
CA PRO A 89 6.79 7.55 -3.72
C PRO A 89 6.64 8.54 -2.56
N ASN A 90 6.66 8.02 -1.32
CA ASN A 90 6.65 8.82 -0.10
C ASN A 90 7.34 8.04 1.05
N GLU A 91 7.57 8.75 2.15
CA GLU A 91 8.22 8.20 3.35
C GLU A 91 7.39 7.12 4.06
N ARG A 92 6.06 7.17 3.97
CA ARG A 92 5.20 6.15 4.59
C ARG A 92 5.34 4.78 3.93
N ILE A 93 5.48 4.73 2.61
CA ILE A 93 5.78 3.50 1.88
C ILE A 93 7.15 2.96 2.29
N TYR A 94 8.16 3.83 2.43
CA TYR A 94 9.46 3.40 2.97
C TYR A 94 9.31 2.76 4.35
N HIS A 95 8.58 3.40 5.25
CA HIS A 95 8.38 2.91 6.61
C HIS A 95 7.50 1.66 6.73
N SER A 96 6.67 1.36 5.72
CA SER A 96 6.01 0.06 5.66
C SER A 96 7.00 -1.09 5.43
N TRP A 97 8.18 -0.84 4.86
CA TRP A 97 9.19 -1.88 4.62
C TRP A 97 10.36 -1.84 5.60
N PHE A 98 10.69 -0.66 6.13
CA PHE A 98 11.88 -0.45 6.96
C PHE A 98 11.56 0.42 8.17
N THR A 99 12.01 -0.02 9.34
CA THR A 99 11.77 0.72 10.60
C THR A 99 12.39 2.12 10.57
N ASP A 100 13.57 2.28 9.99
CA ASP A 100 14.31 3.54 9.94
C ASP A 100 15.25 3.63 8.73
N PHE A 101 16.03 4.72 8.65
CA PHE A 101 17.00 4.99 7.60
C PHE A 101 18.42 4.45 7.89
N SER A 102 18.62 3.67 8.96
CA SER A 102 19.97 3.27 9.44
C SER A 102 20.78 2.44 8.45
N GLY A 103 20.14 1.70 7.55
CA GLY A 103 20.81 0.94 6.49
C GLY A 103 20.72 1.57 5.10
N VAL A 104 20.46 2.87 5.01
CA VAL A 104 20.61 3.61 3.75
C VAL A 104 22.09 3.86 3.47
N VAL A 105 22.56 3.41 2.32
CA VAL A 105 23.94 3.58 1.85
C VAL A 105 24.02 4.82 0.96
N THR A 106 24.99 5.69 1.22
CA THR A 106 25.28 6.82 0.34
C THR A 106 26.23 6.37 -0.77
N VAL A 107 25.85 6.62 -2.02
CA VAL A 107 26.70 6.43 -3.20
C VAL A 107 27.01 7.79 -3.83
N SER A 108 28.02 7.86 -4.71
CA SER A 108 28.26 9.08 -5.48
C SER A 108 27.06 9.38 -6.39
N ASP A 109 26.85 10.67 -6.70
CA ASP A 109 25.75 11.05 -7.59
C ASP A 109 25.92 10.48 -9.00
N SER A 110 27.17 10.27 -9.45
CA SER A 110 27.47 9.60 -10.72
C SER A 110 27.15 8.10 -10.68
N THR A 111 27.46 7.39 -9.59
CA THR A 111 27.03 6.00 -9.42
C THR A 111 25.51 5.90 -9.40
N LEU A 112 24.83 6.80 -8.67
CA LEU A 112 23.38 6.83 -8.62
C LEU A 112 22.77 7.06 -10.01
N ALA A 113 23.34 7.96 -10.81
CA ALA A 113 22.90 8.25 -12.18
C ALA A 113 23.08 7.05 -13.14
N SER A 114 24.13 6.24 -12.93
CA SER A 114 24.36 5.01 -13.71
C SER A 114 23.37 3.88 -13.42
N ILE A 115 22.68 3.93 -12.27
CA ILE A 115 21.65 2.95 -11.91
C ILE A 115 20.33 3.37 -12.54
N LEU A 116 19.85 2.58 -13.51
CA LEU A 116 18.60 2.87 -14.23
C LEU A 116 17.37 2.76 -13.31
N LEU A 117 16.32 3.50 -13.63
CA LEU A 117 15.03 3.40 -12.92
C LEU A 117 14.31 2.10 -13.31
N GLY A 118 13.88 1.34 -12.31
CA GLY A 118 13.14 0.08 -12.49
C GLY A 118 11.63 0.19 -12.24
N GLY A 119 11.20 1.20 -11.49
CA GLY A 119 9.80 1.38 -11.14
C GLY A 119 9.64 2.12 -9.82
N VAL A 120 8.50 1.88 -9.17
CA VAL A 120 8.17 2.42 -7.84
C VAL A 120 7.99 1.27 -6.85
N VAL A 121 8.30 1.52 -5.59
CA VAL A 121 7.96 0.64 -4.47
C VAL A 121 6.52 0.93 -4.04
N LEU A 122 5.76 -0.12 -3.72
CA LEU A 122 4.39 -0.05 -3.19
C LEU A 122 4.38 -0.34 -1.69
N TYR A 123 3.25 -0.09 -1.01
CA TYR A 123 3.12 -0.45 0.41
C TYR A 123 3.42 -1.93 0.65
N GLN A 124 4.10 -2.25 1.75
CA GLN A 124 4.30 -3.63 2.16
C GLN A 124 2.95 -4.33 2.33
N PRO A 125 2.74 -5.50 1.70
CA PRO A 125 1.52 -6.27 1.89
C PRO A 125 1.29 -6.58 3.37
N GLY A 126 0.05 -6.44 3.83
CA GLY A 126 -0.34 -6.76 5.21
C GLY A 126 0.06 -5.75 6.29
N ASP A 127 0.92 -4.77 6.03
CA ASP A 127 1.35 -3.83 7.07
C ASP A 127 0.34 -2.69 7.32
N ARG A 128 -0.14 -2.06 6.24
CA ARG A 128 -1.06 -0.91 6.30
C ARG A 128 -2.26 -1.17 5.40
N MET A 129 -3.37 -0.54 5.77
CA MET A 129 -4.45 -0.29 4.83
C MET A 129 -4.22 1.06 4.14
N VAL A 130 -4.78 1.19 2.95
CA VAL A 130 -4.63 2.39 2.13
C VAL A 130 -5.96 2.88 1.59
N LYS A 131 -6.04 4.18 1.34
CA LYS A 131 -7.14 4.82 0.64
C LYS A 131 -6.64 5.97 -0.22
N ILE A 132 -7.55 6.56 -0.98
CA ILE A 132 -7.35 7.87 -1.61
C ILE A 132 -8.33 8.86 -0.99
N GLU A 133 -8.01 10.15 -1.01
CA GLU A 133 -8.85 11.18 -0.40
C GLU A 133 -10.26 11.27 -1.03
N SER A 134 -10.36 10.95 -2.32
CA SER A 134 -11.61 11.04 -3.08
C SER A 134 -12.55 9.84 -2.92
N ASP A 135 -12.13 8.79 -2.19
CA ASP A 135 -12.94 7.59 -1.95
C ASP A 135 -12.87 7.21 -0.46
N ASN A 136 -14.01 6.92 0.15
CA ASN A 136 -14.09 6.51 1.55
C ASN A 136 -13.79 5.02 1.75
N LYS A 137 -13.61 4.24 0.67
CA LYS A 137 -13.20 2.85 0.76
C LYS A 137 -11.76 2.71 1.27
N VAL A 138 -11.59 1.75 2.16
CA VAL A 138 -10.30 1.38 2.77
C VAL A 138 -9.89 0.01 2.23
N TYR A 139 -8.67 -0.09 1.73
CA TYR A 139 -8.18 -1.29 1.07
C TYR A 139 -7.04 -1.91 1.86
N ALA A 140 -7.09 -3.22 2.05
CA ALA A 140 -5.93 -3.98 2.47
C ALA A 140 -4.99 -4.18 1.26
N VAL A 141 -3.68 -4.13 1.50
CA VAL A 141 -2.67 -4.38 0.47
C VAL A 141 -2.27 -5.86 0.50
N ALA A 142 -2.49 -6.57 -0.60
CA ALA A 142 -2.02 -7.93 -0.85
C ALA A 142 -0.77 -7.91 -1.76
N PRO A 143 -0.05 -9.04 -1.87
CA PRO A 143 1.16 -9.15 -2.68
C PRO A 143 1.03 -8.59 -4.09
N GLY A 144 2.07 -7.90 -4.56
CA GLY A 144 2.12 -7.27 -5.88
C GLY A 144 1.27 -6.00 -6.00
N GLY A 145 0.93 -5.35 -4.88
CA GLY A 145 0.11 -4.14 -4.89
C GLY A 145 -1.36 -4.38 -5.24
N LEU A 146 -1.90 -5.54 -4.85
CA LEU A 146 -3.31 -5.87 -5.03
C LEU A 146 -4.16 -5.28 -3.90
N LEU A 147 -5.02 -4.33 -4.22
CA LEU A 147 -5.93 -3.71 -3.28
C LEU A 147 -7.20 -4.54 -3.15
N ARG A 148 -7.56 -4.88 -1.92
CA ARG A 148 -8.79 -5.60 -1.59
C ARG A 148 -9.63 -4.76 -0.64
N TRP A 149 -10.84 -4.40 -1.03
CA TRP A 149 -11.69 -3.52 -0.22
C TRP A 149 -12.08 -4.24 1.08
N VAL A 150 -11.82 -3.61 2.22
CA VAL A 150 -12.29 -4.06 3.53
C VAL A 150 -13.70 -3.50 3.74
N THR A 151 -14.70 -4.37 3.64
CA THR A 151 -16.10 -3.95 3.49
C THR A 151 -16.74 -3.41 4.78
N THR A 152 -16.18 -3.71 5.95
CA THR A 152 -16.70 -3.24 7.25
C THR A 152 -15.58 -2.97 8.27
N GLU A 153 -15.87 -2.11 9.24
CA GLU A 153 -14.95 -1.83 10.36
C GLU A 153 -14.70 -3.07 11.23
N ALA A 154 -15.68 -3.96 11.37
CA ALA A 154 -15.52 -5.21 12.13
C ALA A 154 -14.48 -6.13 11.49
N ILE A 155 -14.46 -6.22 10.15
CA ILE A 155 -13.43 -6.96 9.41
C ILE A 155 -12.08 -6.27 9.58
N ALA A 156 -12.02 -4.94 9.44
CA ALA A 156 -10.78 -4.18 9.64
C ALA A 156 -10.18 -4.42 11.05
N ALA A 157 -11.02 -4.38 12.08
CA ALA A 157 -10.61 -4.65 13.46
C ALA A 157 -10.15 -6.10 13.67
N SER A 158 -10.79 -7.07 12.99
CA SER A 158 -10.38 -8.48 13.04
C SER A 158 -9.02 -8.71 12.39
N LEU A 159 -8.70 -7.99 11.31
CA LEU A 159 -7.45 -8.15 10.56
C LEU A 159 -6.29 -7.35 11.17
N TYR A 160 -6.55 -6.09 11.54
CA TYR A 160 -5.51 -5.12 11.91
C TYR A 160 -5.55 -4.72 13.40
N GLY A 161 -6.46 -5.30 14.18
CA GLY A 161 -6.66 -5.02 15.60
C GLY A 161 -7.55 -3.81 15.87
N LEU A 162 -7.83 -3.53 17.15
CA LEU A 162 -8.77 -2.47 17.56
C LEU A 162 -8.36 -1.06 17.11
N ASN A 163 -7.06 -0.83 16.88
CA ASN A 163 -6.52 0.44 16.41
C ASN A 163 -6.39 0.50 14.87
N TRP A 164 -7.12 -0.34 14.13
CA TRP A 164 -7.07 -0.44 12.66
C TRP A 164 -7.17 0.92 11.96
N ASN A 165 -7.97 1.84 12.50
CA ASN A 165 -8.18 3.19 11.98
C ASN A 165 -6.91 4.06 12.01
N THR A 166 -5.93 3.72 12.85
CA THR A 166 -4.59 4.36 12.89
C THR A 166 -3.58 3.72 11.93
N ARG A 167 -3.96 2.63 11.26
CA ARG A 167 -3.16 1.89 10.29
C ARG A 167 -3.63 2.13 8.85
N ILE A 168 -4.26 3.28 8.60
CA ILE A 168 -4.72 3.70 7.28
C ILE A 168 -3.88 4.87 6.81
N ASP A 169 -3.31 4.74 5.62
CA ASP A 169 -2.56 5.81 4.99
C ASP A 169 -3.21 6.26 3.67
N ASP A 170 -3.19 7.56 3.41
CA ASP A 170 -3.59 8.10 2.12
C ASP A 170 -2.46 7.89 1.10
N VAL A 171 -2.82 7.31 -0.04
CA VAL A 171 -1.96 7.18 -1.21
C VAL A 171 -2.29 8.34 -2.16
N PRO A 172 -1.28 9.12 -2.61
CA PRO A 172 -1.54 10.15 -3.61
C PRO A 172 -2.11 9.53 -4.89
N VAL A 173 -3.17 10.14 -5.45
CA VAL A 173 -3.90 9.60 -6.61
C VAL A 173 -2.99 9.33 -7.82
N SER A 174 -1.88 10.08 -7.96
CA SER A 174 -0.88 9.89 -9.02
C SER A 174 -0.19 8.52 -8.99
N PHE A 175 -0.18 7.85 -7.83
CA PHE A 175 0.38 6.51 -7.66
C PHE A 175 -0.70 5.43 -7.55
N TRP A 176 -1.98 5.80 -7.48
CA TRP A 176 -3.08 4.84 -7.34
C TRP A 176 -3.18 3.88 -8.54
N SER A 177 -2.90 4.37 -9.75
CA SER A 177 -2.86 3.56 -10.97
C SER A 177 -1.73 2.51 -11.01
N ARG A 178 -0.82 2.52 -10.03
CA ARG A 178 0.22 1.50 -9.86
C ARG A 178 -0.27 0.28 -9.09
N TYR A 179 -1.41 0.40 -8.43
CA TYR A 179 -2.08 -0.70 -7.76
C TYR A 179 -3.08 -1.37 -8.70
N SER A 180 -3.42 -2.62 -8.39
CA SER A 180 -4.50 -3.37 -9.04
C SER A 180 -5.60 -3.68 -8.03
N PHE A 181 -6.78 -4.09 -8.49
CA PHE A 181 -7.90 -4.42 -7.61
C PHE A 181 -8.19 -5.92 -7.63
N GLY A 182 -8.32 -6.50 -6.44
CA GLY A 182 -8.70 -7.88 -6.22
C GLY A 182 -10.10 -8.01 -5.64
N PRO A 183 -10.53 -9.24 -5.34
CA PRO A 183 -11.80 -9.49 -4.68
C PRO A 183 -11.88 -8.79 -3.32
N ASP A 184 -13.06 -8.29 -2.98
CA ASP A 184 -13.35 -7.67 -1.69
C ASP A 184 -13.10 -8.66 -0.53
N ILE A 185 -12.89 -8.10 0.66
CA ILE A 185 -12.81 -8.85 1.90
C ILE A 185 -14.14 -8.68 2.63
N THR A 186 -14.96 -9.73 2.54
CA THR A 186 -16.29 -9.82 3.16
C THR A 186 -16.29 -10.69 4.43
N SER A 187 -15.21 -11.42 4.67
CA SER A 187 -14.97 -12.18 5.90
C SER A 187 -13.47 -12.20 6.24
N PRO A 188 -13.13 -12.31 7.54
CA PRO A 188 -11.75 -12.52 7.98
C PRO A 188 -11.29 -13.97 7.78
#